data_AF-A0A3Q2XP57-F1
#
_entry.id   AF-A0A3Q2XP57-F1
#
_cell.length_a   1.000
_cell.length_b   1.000
_cell.length_c   1.000
_cell.angle_alpha   90.00
_cell.angle_beta   90.00
_cell.angle_gamma   90.00
#
_symmetry.space_group_name_H-M   'P 1'
#
loop_
_entity.id
_entity.type
_entity.pdbx_description
1 polymer ?
#
loop_
_entity_poly.entity_id
_entity_poly.type
_entity_poly.pdbx_seq_one_letter_code
_entity_poly.pdbx_strand_id
1 'polypeptide(L)'
;MAVTSQPGRYPASDFQTGLCDFCDDCGTCCYGLWCFPCLSCTIAGDMDECCLCGLSMAIRSVYRTRYNINGSLCSDFMANSCCLVCATCQLKRDIDRRKEQGIF
;
A
#
# COMPACT_ATOMS: atom_id res chain seq x y z
N MET A 1 14.18 -3.67 -0.41
CA MET A 1 14.46 -3.51 1.02
C MET A 1 14.38 -4.85 1.75
N ALA A 2 15.50 -5.35 2.29
CA ALA A 2 15.46 -6.48 3.22
C ALA A 2 14.98 -5.98 4.59
N VAL A 3 14.00 -6.65 5.20
CA VAL A 3 13.57 -6.38 6.58
C VAL A 3 14.66 -6.91 7.51
N THR A 4 15.69 -6.10 7.75
CA THR A 4 16.90 -6.48 8.54
C THR A 4 16.74 -6.24 10.04
N SER A 5 15.68 -5.55 10.44
CA SER A 5 15.27 -5.36 11.83
C SER A 5 13.81 -5.76 11.98
N GLN A 6 13.47 -6.39 13.11
CA GLN A 6 12.06 -6.53 13.46
C GLN A 6 11.44 -5.13 13.45
N PRO A 7 10.26 -4.93 12.82
CA PRO A 7 9.60 -3.65 12.86
C PRO A 7 9.51 -3.21 14.32
N GLY A 8 9.92 -1.97 14.61
CA GLY A 8 9.75 -1.37 15.93
C GLY A 8 8.29 -1.52 16.39
N ARG A 9 8.05 -1.43 17.70
CA ARG A 9 6.77 -1.73 18.37
C ARG A 9 5.63 -0.79 17.94
N TYR A 10 5.27 -0.77 16.66
CA TYR A 10 4.01 -0.22 16.20
C TYR A 10 2.91 -1.03 16.87
N PRO A 11 1.95 -0.40 17.55
CA PRO A 11 0.77 -1.13 18.00
C PRO A 11 0.09 -1.75 16.78
N ALA A 12 -0.54 -2.90 16.97
CA ALA A 12 -1.33 -3.51 15.91
C ALA A 12 -2.33 -2.48 15.37
N SER A 13 -2.32 -2.27 14.06
CA SER A 13 -3.14 -1.25 13.39
C SER A 13 -3.86 -1.83 12.17
N ASP A 14 -4.78 -1.06 11.60
CA ASP A 14 -5.43 -1.39 10.33
C ASP A 14 -5.06 -0.34 9.28
N PHE A 15 -5.38 -0.60 8.01
CA PHE A 15 -5.31 0.44 6.98
C PHE A 15 -6.26 1.59 7.36
N GLN A 16 -5.83 2.83 7.12
CA GLN A 16 -6.60 4.03 7.47
C GLN A 16 -7.86 4.21 6.60
N THR A 17 -7.96 3.48 5.49
CA THR A 17 -9.09 3.53 4.55
C THR A 17 -9.54 2.13 4.15
N GLY A 18 -10.81 1.99 3.75
CA GLY A 18 -11.34 0.77 3.16
C GLY A 18 -10.80 0.51 1.74
N LEU A 19 -10.91 -0.75 1.29
CA LEU A 19 -10.46 -1.15 -0.05
C LEU A 19 -11.13 -0.32 -1.15
N CYS A 20 -12.45 -0.13 -1.03
CA CYS A 20 -13.30 0.55 -2.00
C CYS A 20 -13.70 1.99 -1.57
N ASP A 21 -12.89 2.67 -0.76
CA ASP A 21 -13.12 4.08 -0.40
C ASP A 21 -12.78 5.01 -1.57
N PHE A 22 -13.42 4.83 -2.72
CA PHE A 22 -13.16 5.58 -3.95
C PHE A 22 -13.34 7.10 -3.80
N CYS A 23 -14.25 7.51 -2.92
CA CYS A 23 -14.58 8.91 -2.69
C CYS A 23 -13.60 9.64 -1.76
N ASP A 24 -12.76 8.92 -1.01
CA ASP A 24 -11.83 9.52 -0.05
C ASP A 24 -10.59 10.11 -0.77
N ASP A 25 -10.20 9.55 -1.92
CA ASP A 25 -9.20 10.14 -2.82
C ASP A 25 -9.50 9.76 -4.28
N CYS A 26 -10.40 10.54 -4.87
CA CYS A 26 -10.82 10.36 -6.26
C CYS A 26 -9.65 10.59 -7.23
N GLY A 27 -8.69 11.45 -6.86
CA GLY A 27 -7.50 11.75 -7.66
C GLY A 27 -6.57 10.56 -7.79
N THR A 28 -6.24 9.89 -6.68
CA THR A 28 -5.44 8.67 -6.67
C THR A 28 -6.13 7.53 -7.43
N CYS A 29 -7.46 7.43 -7.35
CA CYS A 29 -8.17 6.40 -8.09
C CYS A 29 -8.20 6.68 -9.61
N CYS A 30 -8.46 7.93 -10.02
CA CYS A 30 -8.34 8.32 -11.42
C CYS A 30 -6.92 8.12 -11.96
N TYR A 31 -5.89 8.41 -11.17
CA TYR A 31 -4.50 8.15 -11.53
C TYR A 31 -4.21 6.64 -11.68
N GLY A 32 -4.74 5.82 -10.78
CA GLY A 32 -4.66 4.35 -10.87
C GLY A 32 -5.40 3.77 -12.07
N LEU A 33 -6.54 4.34 -12.46
CA LEU A 33 -7.30 3.92 -13.64
C LEU A 33 -6.66 4.37 -14.96
N TRP A 34 -6.07 5.57 -14.98
CA TRP A 34 -5.50 6.17 -16.19
C TRP A 34 -4.07 5.69 -16.47
N CYS A 35 -3.23 5.56 -15.44
CA CYS A 35 -1.89 4.99 -15.57
C CYS A 35 -1.54 4.11 -14.36
N PHE A 36 -2.09 2.90 -14.34
CA PHE A 36 -1.80 1.92 -13.30
C PHE A 36 -0.29 1.61 -13.12
N PRO A 37 0.52 1.46 -14.20
CA PRO A 37 1.96 1.27 -14.06
C PRO A 37 2.65 2.46 -13.39
N CYS A 38 2.26 3.69 -13.75
CA CYS A 38 2.83 4.90 -13.13
C CYS A 38 2.54 4.96 -11.63
N LEU A 39 1.29 4.67 -11.23
CA LEU A 39 0.90 4.59 -9.81
C LEU A 39 1.76 3.57 -9.06
N SER A 40 1.96 2.40 -9.65
CA SER A 40 2.78 1.37 -9.04
C SER A 40 4.23 1.82 -8.86
N CYS A 41 4.79 2.55 -9.83
CA CYS A 41 6.14 3.07 -9.74
C CYS A 41 6.27 4.20 -8.71
N THR A 42 5.22 5.01 -8.52
CA THR A 42 5.17 5.97 -7.42
C THR A 42 5.23 5.25 -6.07
N ILE A 43 4.42 4.20 -5.87
CA ILE A 43 4.44 3.40 -4.62
C ILE A 43 5.81 2.75 -4.41
N ALA A 44 6.40 2.18 -5.46
CA ALA A 44 7.70 1.57 -5.38
C ALA A 44 8.77 2.61 -5.00
N GLY A 45 8.78 3.78 -5.66
CA GLY A 45 9.68 4.87 -5.32
C GLY A 45 9.50 5.37 -3.89
N ASP A 46 8.26 5.45 -3.41
CA ASP A 46 7.95 5.82 -2.02
C ASP A 46 8.50 4.81 -1.00
N MET A 47 8.57 3.54 -1.38
CA MET A 47 9.12 2.47 -0.54
C MET A 47 10.61 2.19 -0.79
N ASP A 48 11.29 3.01 -1.59
CA ASP A 48 12.69 2.85 -2.00
C ASP A 48 12.94 1.50 -2.73
N GLU A 49 12.01 1.13 -3.62
CA GLU A 49 12.05 -0.09 -4.43
C GLU A 49 12.01 0.23 -5.93
N CYS A 50 12.39 -0.75 -6.75
CA CYS A 50 12.30 -0.62 -8.21
C CYS A 50 10.84 -0.48 -8.67
N CYS A 51 10.61 0.38 -9.68
CA CYS A 51 9.30 0.64 -10.32
C CYS A 51 8.47 -0.63 -10.62
N LEU A 52 9.11 -1.72 -11.04
CA LEU A 52 8.45 -3.01 -11.34
C LEU A 52 7.93 -3.75 -10.08
N CYS A 53 8.42 -3.41 -8.90
CA CYS A 53 8.06 -4.05 -7.64
C CYS A 53 6.75 -3.53 -7.05
N GLY A 54 6.27 -2.35 -7.48
CA GLY A 54 5.07 -1.71 -6.94
C GLY A 54 3.75 -2.41 -7.27
N LEU A 55 3.74 -3.29 -8.28
CA LEU A 55 2.58 -4.13 -8.65
C LEU A 55 2.53 -5.44 -7.86
N SER A 56 3.58 -5.78 -7.13
CA SER A 56 3.71 -7.11 -6.53
C SER A 56 2.86 -7.23 -5.26
N MET A 57 2.35 -8.44 -5.01
CA MET A 57 1.80 -8.81 -3.69
C MET A 57 2.80 -8.54 -2.55
N ALA A 58 4.10 -8.59 -2.87
CA ALA A 58 5.17 -8.41 -1.92
C ALA A 58 5.21 -6.99 -1.34
N ILE A 59 4.96 -5.95 -2.14
CA ILE A 59 5.03 -4.57 -1.67
C ILE A 59 4.02 -4.30 -0.54
N ARG A 60 2.80 -4.80 -0.71
CA ARG A 60 1.73 -4.70 0.30
C ARG A 60 2.06 -5.52 1.55
N SER A 61 2.64 -6.70 1.39
CA SER A 61 3.03 -7.58 2.50
C SER A 61 4.17 -6.97 3.34
N VAL A 62 5.18 -6.41 2.65
CA VAL A 62 6.31 -5.71 3.29
C VAL A 62 5.81 -4.46 4.01
N TYR A 63 4.92 -3.69 3.38
CA TYR A 63 4.32 -2.51 4.01
C TYR A 63 3.57 -2.84 5.31
N ARG A 64 2.73 -3.89 5.29
CA ARG A 64 1.99 -4.35 6.46
C ARG A 64 2.91 -4.81 7.59
N THR A 65 4.00 -5.48 7.23
CA THR A 65 5.04 -5.87 8.19
C THR A 65 5.72 -4.65 8.81
N ARG A 66 6.06 -3.64 8.00
CA ARG A 66 6.74 -2.41 8.46
C ARG A 66 5.94 -1.64 9.50
N TYR A 67 4.62 -1.55 9.36
CA TYR A 67 3.75 -0.77 10.25
C TYR A 67 2.84 -1.61 11.16
N ASN A 68 3.12 -2.92 11.29
CA ASN A 68 2.34 -3.86 12.09
C ASN A 68 0.81 -3.80 11.83
N ILE A 69 0.43 -3.86 10.55
CA ILE A 69 -0.98 -3.80 10.13
C ILE A 69 -1.59 -5.22 10.20
N ASN A 70 -2.80 -5.40 10.74
CA ASN A 70 -3.45 -6.71 10.93
C ASN A 70 -3.94 -7.35 9.62
N GLY A 71 -3.77 -8.66 9.49
CA GLY A 71 -4.11 -9.43 8.29
C GLY A 71 -3.03 -10.46 7.88
N SER A 72 -3.19 -11.06 6.72
CA SER A 72 -2.37 -12.19 6.22
C SER A 72 -2.09 -12.10 4.72
N LEU A 73 -1.14 -12.90 4.23
CA LEU A 73 -0.89 -13.09 2.79
C LEU A 73 -2.16 -13.52 2.04
N CYS A 74 -3.01 -14.34 2.66
CA CYS A 74 -4.28 -14.76 2.08
C CYS A 74 -5.24 -13.57 1.93
N SER A 75 -5.35 -12.71 2.94
CA SER A 75 -6.18 -11.50 2.84
C SER A 75 -5.66 -10.50 1.80
N ASP A 76 -4.34 -10.39 1.65
CA ASP A 76 -3.75 -9.56 0.60
C ASP A 76 -4.06 -10.14 -0.78
N PHE A 77 -3.92 -11.46 -0.96
CA PHE A 77 -4.28 -12.12 -2.22
C PHE A 77 -5.76 -11.93 -2.57
N MET A 78 -6.66 -12.06 -1.59
CA MET A 78 -8.08 -11.81 -1.78
C MET A 78 -8.37 -10.35 -2.15
N ALA A 79 -7.70 -9.39 -1.53
CA ALA A 79 -7.84 -7.97 -1.87
C ALA A 79 -7.41 -7.68 -3.32
N ASN A 80 -6.24 -8.17 -3.73
CA ASN A 80 -5.76 -8.02 -5.11
C ASN A 80 -6.63 -8.78 -6.13
N SER A 81 -7.15 -9.95 -5.76
CA SER A 81 -8.05 -10.75 -6.62
C SER A 81 -9.43 -10.11 -6.79
N CYS A 82 -9.95 -9.47 -5.74
CA CYS A 82 -11.21 -8.74 -5.79
C CYS A 82 -11.08 -7.50 -6.67
N CYS A 83 -10.09 -6.65 -6.40
CA CYS A 83 -9.75 -5.55 -7.28
C CYS A 83 -8.32 -5.06 -7.02
N LEU A 84 -7.41 -5.36 -7.95
CA LEU A 84 -6.01 -4.95 -7.89
C LEU A 84 -5.86 -3.42 -7.79
N VAL A 85 -6.61 -2.67 -8.60
CA VAL A 85 -6.53 -1.20 -8.61
C VAL A 85 -6.94 -0.62 -7.24
N CYS A 86 -8.01 -1.12 -6.64
CA CYS A 86 -8.47 -0.69 -5.31
C CYS A 86 -7.42 -0.97 -4.23
N ALA A 87 -6.86 -2.18 -4.23
CA ALA A 87 -5.85 -2.58 -3.27
C ALA A 87 -4.58 -1.71 -3.38
N THR A 88 -4.16 -1.36 -4.60
CA THR A 88 -3.04 -0.44 -4.86
C THR A 88 -3.37 1.00 -4.49
N CYS A 89 -4.58 1.49 -4.76
CA CYS A 89 -5.03 2.83 -4.36
C CYS A 89 -5.16 2.96 -2.84
N GLN A 90 -5.67 1.92 -2.15
CA GLN A 90 -5.69 1.88 -0.68
C GLN A 90 -4.27 1.98 -0.11
N LEU A 91 -3.32 1.23 -0.69
CA LEU A 91 -1.92 1.28 -0.26
C LEU A 91 -1.31 2.68 -0.48
N LYS A 92 -1.54 3.30 -1.64
CA LYS A 92 -1.06 4.66 -1.92
C LYS A 92 -1.62 5.69 -0.92
N ARG A 93 -2.92 5.64 -0.64
CA ARG A 93 -3.55 6.53 0.34
C ARG A 93 -2.99 6.35 1.75
N ASP A 94 -2.73 5.11 2.17
CA ASP A 94 -2.13 4.86 3.48
C ASP A 94 -0.69 5.42 3.54
N ILE A 95 0.09 5.27 2.47
CA ILE A 95 1.42 5.89 2.34
C ILE A 95 1.33 7.42 2.48
N ASP A 96 0.43 8.06 1.74
CA ASP A 96 0.30 9.52 1.74
C ASP A 96 -0.13 10.05 3.11
N ARG A 97 -1.16 9.46 3.73
CA ARG A 97 -1.63 9.88 5.07
C ARG A 97 -0.54 9.67 6.13
N ARG A 98 0.27 8.61 6.02
CA ARG A 98 1.42 8.40 6.93
C ARG A 98 2.54 9.40 6.71
N LYS A 99 2.79 9.83 5.46
CA LYS A 99 3.73 10.91 5.15
C LYS A 99 3.26 12.23 5.73
N GLU A 100 1.97 12.56 5.61
CA GLU A 100 1.35 13.75 6.20
C GLU A 100 1.46 13.75 7.73
N GLN A 101 1.34 12.59 8.36
CA GLN A 101 1.52 12.40 9.80
C GLN A 101 2.99 12.41 10.25
N GLY A 102 3.96 12.40 9.32
CA GLY A 102 5.39 12.34 9.63
C GLY A 102 5.87 11.00 10.19
N ILE A 103 5.11 9.92 9.96
CA ILE A 103 5.41 8.57 10.48
C ILE A 103 5.88 7.58 9.40
N PHE A 104 6.03 8.05 8.15
CA PHE A 104 6.37 7.21 7.01
C PHE A 104 7.87 6.85 6.98
#